data_AF-A0A380FKP9-F1
#
_entry.id   AF-A0A380FKP9-F1
#
_cell.length_a   1.000
_cell.length_b   1.000
_cell.length_c   1.000
_cell.angle_alpha   90.00
_cell.angle_beta   90.00
_cell.angle_gamma   90.00
#
_symmetry.space_group_name_H-M   'P 1'
#
loop_
_entity.id
_entity.type
_entity.pdbx_description
1 polymer ?
#
loop_
_entity_poly.entity_id
_entity_poly.type
_entity_poly.pdbx_seq_one_letter_code
_entity_poly.pdbx_strand_id
1 'polypeptide(L)'
;MKKIKRCQQEISKVIPQLAEVIEITINRFNNGGRIIYLGAGTSGRLGVLDAAECVPTFNTTINDVIGLIAGGQRALTVAVEGAEDDPALAREDLTHIHLSNKDVVIGNCCKWFDPICPRRYQMCK
;
A
#
# COMPACT_ATOMS: atom_id res chain seq x y z
N MET A 1 18.83 16.60 11.58
CA MET A 1 17.68 17.06 12.39
C MET A 1 16.65 17.92 11.66
N LYS A 2 17.00 18.97 10.89
CA LYS A 2 16.00 19.86 10.23
C LYS A 2 15.00 19.14 9.31
N LYS A 3 15.45 18.11 8.55
CA LYS A 3 14.59 17.34 7.62
C LYS A 3 13.54 16.45 8.33
N ILE A 4 13.88 15.86 9.49
CA ILE A 4 12.95 15.01 10.26
C ILE A 4 11.80 15.85 10.83
N LYS A 5 12.12 17.03 11.38
CA LYS A 5 11.09 17.96 11.90
C LYS A 5 10.10 18.38 10.81
N ARG A 6 10.58 18.58 9.57
CA ARG A 6 9.72 18.89 8.43
C ARG A 6 8.75 17.76 8.11
N CYS A 7 9.21 16.50 8.13
CA CYS A 7 8.35 15.35 7.89
C CYS A 7 7.18 15.30 8.89
N GLN A 8 7.48 15.44 10.18
CA GLN A 8 6.46 15.48 11.24
C GLN A 8 5.44 16.60 11.01
N GLN A 9 5.90 17.80 10.65
CA GLN A 9 5.03 18.94 10.37
C GLN A 9 4.11 18.72 9.15
N GLU A 10 4.62 18.09 8.08
CA GLU A 10 3.78 17.77 6.91
C GLU A 10 2.76 16.67 7.23
N ILE A 11 3.14 15.65 8.02
CA ILE A 11 2.22 14.61 8.49
C ILE A 11 1.09 15.24 9.32
N SER A 12 1.41 16.17 10.22
CA SER A 12 0.38 16.84 11.04
C SER A 12 -0.72 17.52 10.21
N LYS A 13 -0.40 18.03 9.03
CA LYS A 13 -1.37 18.68 8.14
C LYS A 13 -2.34 17.70 7.47
N VAL A 14 -1.98 16.42 7.38
CA VAL A 14 -2.77 15.39 6.69
C VAL A 14 -3.47 14.42 7.65
N ILE A 15 -3.37 14.64 8.97
CA ILE A 15 -4.03 13.81 9.99
C ILE A 15 -5.55 13.67 9.75
N PRO A 16 -6.31 14.74 9.42
CA PRO A 16 -7.75 14.60 9.17
C PRO A 16 -8.08 13.64 8.03
N GLN A 17 -7.33 13.72 6.92
CA GLN A 17 -7.51 12.83 5.77
C GLN A 17 -7.08 11.39 6.09
N LEU A 18 -6.01 11.22 6.88
CA LEU A 18 -5.60 9.91 7.37
C LEU A 18 -6.68 9.27 8.24
N ALA A 19 -7.35 10.04 9.10
CA ALA A 19 -8.45 9.54 9.92
C ALA A 19 -9.62 9.02 9.07
N GLU A 20 -10.00 9.74 8.01
CA GLU A 20 -11.05 9.27 7.07
C GLU A 20 -10.67 7.94 6.41
N VAL A 21 -9.41 7.78 5.99
CA VAL A 21 -8.91 6.53 5.40
C VAL A 21 -8.92 5.40 6.43
N ILE A 22 -8.52 5.68 7.67
CA ILE A 22 -8.53 4.71 8.77
C ILE A 22 -9.95 4.22 9.03
N GLU A 23 -10.94 5.10 9.13
CA GLU A 23 -12.35 4.73 9.36
C GLU A 23 -12.90 3.82 8.25
N ILE A 24 -12.60 4.15 6.99
CA ILE A 24 -13.00 3.33 5.85
C ILE A 24 -12.32 1.96 5.90
N THR A 25 -11.04 1.94 6.27
CA THR A 25 -10.25 0.71 6.39
C THR A 25 -10.79 -0.19 7.50
N ILE A 26 -11.08 0.36 8.68
CA ILE A 26 -11.69 -0.37 9.80
C ILE A 26 -13.03 -0.97 9.39
N ASN A 27 -13.90 -0.19 8.74
CA ASN A 27 -15.20 -0.68 8.29
C ASN A 27 -15.05 -1.86 7.32
N ARG A 28 -14.18 -1.75 6.31
CA ARG A 28 -13.95 -2.82 5.34
C ARG A 28 -13.33 -4.05 5.97
N PHE A 29 -12.34 -3.88 6.83
CA PHE A 29 -11.67 -4.95 7.55
C PHE A 29 -12.65 -5.74 8.43
N ASN A 30 -13.49 -5.05 9.20
CA ASN A 30 -14.53 -5.67 10.03
C ASN A 30 -15.59 -6.43 9.22
N ASN A 31 -15.75 -6.11 7.92
CA ASN A 31 -16.66 -6.81 7.00
C ASN A 31 -15.97 -7.96 6.22
N GLY A 32 -14.79 -8.41 6.69
CA GLY A 32 -14.02 -9.50 6.10
C GLY A 32 -13.24 -9.08 4.85
N GLY A 33 -12.94 -7.80 4.70
CA GLY A 33 -11.98 -7.29 3.72
C GLY A 33 -10.55 -7.34 4.22
N ARG A 34 -9.60 -7.21 3.31
CA ARG A 34 -8.15 -7.17 3.59
C ARG A 34 -7.57 -5.78 3.36
N ILE A 35 -6.43 -5.50 3.97
CA ILE A 35 -5.63 -4.30 3.70
C ILE A 35 -4.52 -4.67 2.72
N ILE A 36 -4.43 -3.98 1.59
CA ILE A 36 -3.45 -4.28 0.54
C ILE A 36 -2.61 -3.03 0.29
N TYR A 37 -1.32 -3.08 0.63
CA TYR A 37 -0.35 -2.08 0.21
C TYR A 37 0.14 -2.42 -1.19
N LEU A 38 0.14 -1.43 -2.08
CA LEU A 38 0.65 -1.57 -3.44
C LEU A 38 1.65 -0.45 -3.72
N GLY A 39 2.85 -0.79 -4.18
CA GLY A 39 3.83 0.22 -4.57
C GLY A 39 5.08 -0.35 -5.23
N ALA A 40 5.99 0.54 -5.61
CA ALA A 40 7.28 0.18 -6.21
C ALA A 40 8.46 0.69 -5.36
N GLY A 41 9.64 0.12 -5.58
CA GLY A 41 10.88 0.56 -4.96
C GLY A 41 10.79 0.66 -3.43
N THR A 42 11.25 1.78 -2.86
CA THR A 42 11.23 2.00 -1.41
C THR A 42 9.81 1.95 -0.83
N SER A 43 8.83 2.52 -1.54
CA SER A 43 7.46 2.57 -1.05
C SER A 43 6.82 1.17 -0.99
N GLY A 44 7.05 0.34 -2.02
CA GLY A 44 6.64 -1.07 -2.00
C GLY A 44 7.31 -1.85 -0.87
N ARG A 45 8.62 -1.63 -0.64
CA ARG A 45 9.35 -2.29 0.47
C ARG A 45 8.78 -1.91 1.83
N LEU A 46 8.42 -0.64 2.05
CA LEU A 46 7.78 -0.20 3.30
C LEU A 46 6.41 -0.85 3.50
N GLY A 47 5.62 -1.01 2.43
CA GLY A 47 4.34 -1.72 2.50
C GLY A 47 4.50 -3.21 2.85
N VAL A 48 5.49 -3.89 2.25
CA VAL A 48 5.81 -5.29 2.58
C VAL A 48 6.30 -5.42 4.03
N LEU A 49 7.14 -4.49 4.48
CA LEU A 49 7.63 -4.46 5.87
C LEU A 49 6.47 -4.31 6.86
N ASP A 50 5.58 -3.34 6.65
CA ASP A 50 4.44 -3.09 7.54
C ASP A 50 3.49 -4.29 7.62
N ALA A 51 3.17 -4.90 6.46
CA ALA A 51 2.36 -6.11 6.40
C ALA A 51 2.98 -7.28 7.18
N ALA A 52 4.30 -7.47 7.07
CA ALA A 52 5.02 -8.54 7.77
C ALA A 52 4.98 -8.37 9.30
N GLU A 53 5.04 -7.12 9.80
CA GLU A 53 5.01 -6.83 11.23
C GLU A 53 3.60 -7.00 11.86
N CYS A 54 2.55 -6.96 11.05
CA CYS A 54 1.17 -7.10 11.54
C CYS A 54 0.89 -8.49 12.13
N VAL A 55 1.45 -9.55 11.54
CA VAL A 55 1.25 -10.94 11.99
C VAL A 55 1.73 -11.15 13.43
N PRO A 56 2.99 -10.88 13.80
CA PRO A 56 3.45 -11.06 15.18
C PRO A 56 2.91 -9.99 16.14
N THR A 57 2.61 -8.77 15.66
CA THR A 57 2.22 -7.65 16.53
C THR A 57 0.75 -7.70 16.93
N PHE A 58 -0.13 -8.04 15.97
CA PHE A 58 -1.59 -7.99 16.14
C PHE A 58 -2.25 -9.36 16.01
N ASN A 59 -1.47 -10.43 15.84
CA ASN A 59 -1.96 -11.80 15.65
C ASN A 59 -2.92 -11.92 14.45
N THR A 60 -2.66 -11.16 13.38
CA THR A 60 -3.37 -11.25 12.12
C THR A 60 -2.90 -12.45 11.30
N THR A 61 -3.69 -12.87 10.32
CA THR A 61 -3.24 -13.84 9.31
C THR A 61 -2.36 -13.16 8.26
N ILE A 62 -1.58 -13.96 7.52
CA ILE A 62 -0.78 -13.47 6.38
C ILE A 62 -1.61 -12.85 5.25
N ASN A 63 -2.93 -13.06 5.26
CA ASN A 63 -3.85 -12.56 4.24
C ASN A 63 -4.62 -11.33 4.71
N ASP A 64 -4.57 -10.97 6.00
CA ASP A 64 -5.32 -9.82 6.53
C ASP A 64 -4.69 -8.49 6.07
N VAL A 65 -3.36 -8.45 6.02
CA VAL A 65 -2.56 -7.32 5.55
C VAL A 65 -1.53 -7.84 4.54
N ILE A 66 -1.57 -7.34 3.31
CA ILE A 66 -0.78 -7.83 2.18
C ILE A 66 0.08 -6.71 1.63
N GLY A 67 1.38 -6.94 1.45
CA GLY A 67 2.28 -6.03 0.74
C GLY A 67 2.59 -6.52 -0.66
N LEU A 68 2.23 -5.74 -1.68
CA LEU A 68 2.57 -5.96 -3.07
C LEU A 68 3.63 -4.96 -3.52
N ILE A 69 4.72 -5.48 -4.08
CA ILE A 69 5.83 -4.70 -4.62
C ILE A 69 6.00 -4.96 -6.11
N ALA A 70 5.98 -3.88 -6.90
CA ALA A 70 6.23 -3.95 -8.34
C ALA A 70 7.58 -4.60 -8.65
N GLY A 71 7.58 -5.59 -9.55
CA GLY A 71 8.75 -6.43 -9.84
C GLY A 71 8.89 -7.65 -8.91
N GLY A 72 7.90 -7.89 -8.03
CA GLY A 72 7.76 -9.08 -7.21
C GLY A 72 8.86 -9.24 -6.16
N GLN A 73 9.04 -10.46 -5.65
CA GLN A 73 9.98 -10.77 -4.56
C GLN A 73 11.41 -10.28 -4.81
N ARG A 74 11.87 -10.28 -6.08
CA ARG A 74 13.22 -9.79 -6.44
C ARG A 74 13.38 -8.29 -6.14
N ALA A 75 12.30 -7.52 -6.25
CA ALA A 75 12.29 -6.08 -6.00
C ALA A 75 12.58 -5.71 -4.54
N LEU A 76 12.44 -6.66 -3.60
CA LEU A 76 12.77 -6.44 -2.19
C LEU A 76 14.25 -6.13 -1.98
N THR A 77 15.15 -6.81 -2.70
CA THR A 77 16.60 -6.69 -2.51
C THR A 77 17.30 -5.98 -3.66
N VAL A 78 16.75 -6.03 -4.87
CA VAL A 78 17.36 -5.44 -6.07
C VAL A 78 16.33 -4.59 -6.80
N ALA A 79 16.69 -3.38 -7.22
CA ALA A 79 15.79 -2.56 -8.03
C ALA A 79 15.45 -3.26 -9.36
N VAL A 80 14.18 -3.20 -9.74
CA VAL A 80 13.69 -3.66 -11.04
C VAL A 80 13.27 -2.44 -11.83
N GLU A 81 14.09 -2.03 -12.80
CA GLU A 81 13.79 -0.86 -13.64
C GLU A 81 12.55 -1.09 -14.49
N GLY A 82 11.75 -0.03 -14.67
CA GLY A 82 10.53 -0.04 -15.46
C GLY A 82 9.34 -0.76 -14.82
N ALA A 83 9.52 -1.51 -13.73
CA ALA A 83 8.42 -2.18 -13.05
C ALA A 83 7.38 -1.19 -12.54
N GLU A 84 7.80 0.01 -12.08
CA GLU A 84 6.92 1.07 -11.60
C GLU A 84 6.07 1.73 -12.70
N ASP A 85 6.43 1.53 -13.97
CA ASP A 85 5.80 2.18 -15.11
C ASP A 85 4.75 1.29 -15.80
N ASP A 86 4.60 0.03 -15.37
CA ASP A 86 3.73 -0.95 -16.01
C ASP A 86 2.45 -1.22 -15.19
N PRO A 87 1.30 -0.63 -15.57
CA PRO A 87 0.03 -0.88 -14.89
C PRO A 87 -0.53 -2.29 -15.09
N ALA A 88 -0.05 -3.03 -16.10
CA ALA A 88 -0.48 -4.41 -16.32
C ALA A 88 0.03 -5.33 -15.20
N LEU A 89 1.26 -5.09 -14.72
CA LEU A 89 1.82 -5.83 -13.58
C LEU A 89 0.99 -5.65 -12.31
N ALA A 90 0.59 -4.41 -12.01
CA ALA A 90 -0.27 -4.13 -10.87
C ALA A 90 -1.63 -4.84 -10.98
N ARG A 91 -2.23 -4.86 -12.17
CA ARG A 91 -3.48 -5.58 -12.42
C ARG A 91 -3.31 -7.09 -12.24
N GLU A 92 -2.21 -7.64 -12.73
CA GLU A 92 -1.87 -9.04 -12.58
C GLU A 92 -1.71 -9.41 -11.09
N ASP A 93 -0.90 -8.65 -10.34
CA ASP A 93 -0.70 -8.87 -8.90
C ASP A 93 -2.01 -8.83 -8.11
N LEU A 94 -2.88 -7.84 -8.39
CA LEU A 94 -4.20 -7.73 -7.75
C LEU A 94 -5.13 -8.90 -8.14
N THR A 95 -5.00 -9.42 -9.37
CA THR A 95 -5.78 -10.58 -9.83
C THR A 95 -5.32 -11.86 -9.13
N HIS A 96 -4.01 -12.07 -8.99
CA HIS A 96 -3.43 -13.25 -8.32
C HIS A 96 -3.86 -13.36 -6.85
N ILE A 97 -3.99 -12.23 -6.15
CA ILE A 97 -4.50 -12.22 -4.76
C ILE A 97 -6.02 -12.24 -4.68
N HIS A 98 -6.73 -12.39 -5.80
CA HIS A 98 -8.18 -12.42 -5.88
C HIS A 98 -8.82 -11.17 -5.25
N LEU A 99 -8.35 -9.98 -5.66
CA LEU A 99 -8.90 -8.70 -5.17
C LEU A 99 -10.43 -8.69 -5.25
N SER A 100 -11.05 -8.29 -4.15
CA SER A 100 -12.50 -8.18 -4.02
C SER A 100 -12.92 -6.74 -3.70
N ASN A 101 -14.20 -6.45 -3.85
CA ASN A 101 -14.80 -5.16 -3.47
C ASN A 101 -14.87 -4.94 -1.95
N LYS A 102 -14.49 -5.93 -1.13
CA LYS A 102 -14.36 -5.78 0.32
C LYS A 102 -12.99 -5.26 0.73
N ASP A 103 -11.98 -5.44 -0.12
CA ASP A 103 -10.61 -5.09 0.20
C ASP A 103 -10.37 -3.58 0.09
N VAL A 104 -9.36 -3.10 0.81
CA VAL A 104 -8.85 -1.74 0.70
C VAL A 104 -7.45 -1.78 0.11
N VAL A 105 -7.27 -1.10 -1.02
CA VAL A 105 -5.95 -0.93 -1.65
C VAL A 105 -5.41 0.45 -1.31
N ILE A 106 -4.22 0.49 -0.69
CA ILE A 106 -3.48 1.68 -0.33
C ILE A 106 -2.25 1.75 -1.23
N GLY A 107 -2.28 2.68 -2.20
CA GLY A 107 -1.18 2.92 -3.12
C GLY A 107 -0.09 3.81 -2.49
N ASN A 108 1.12 3.28 -2.34
CA ASN A 108 2.26 3.99 -1.79
C ASN A 108 3.22 4.38 -2.92
N CYS A 109 3.10 5.62 -3.40
CA CYS A 109 3.95 6.14 -4.48
C CYS A 109 4.46 7.56 -4.14
N CYS A 110 5.76 7.78 -4.26
CA CYS A 110 6.36 9.10 -4.03
C CYS A 110 6.24 10.02 -5.26
N LYS A 111 5.90 9.47 -6.42
CA LYS A 111 5.72 10.21 -7.67
C LYS A 111 4.24 10.51 -7.84
N TRP A 112 3.93 11.78 -8.10
CA TRP A 112 2.55 12.29 -8.25
C TRP A 112 1.84 11.75 -9.50
N PHE A 113 2.61 11.21 -10.43
CA PHE A 113 2.15 10.47 -11.62
C PHE A 113 2.88 9.13 -11.64
N ASP A 114 2.35 8.18 -10.86
CA ASP A 114 2.82 6.80 -10.85
C ASP A 114 1.71 5.94 -11.48
N PRO A 115 1.96 5.28 -12.62
CA PRO A 115 0.93 4.52 -13.32
C PRO A 115 0.49 3.25 -12.57
N ILE A 116 1.22 2.80 -11.54
CA ILE A 116 0.76 1.74 -10.62
C ILE A 116 -0.22 2.30 -9.59
N CYS A 117 -0.04 3.56 -9.18
CA CYS A 117 -0.95 4.28 -8.30
C CYS A 117 -1.55 5.50 -9.02
N PRO A 118 -2.36 5.30 -10.08
CA PRO A 118 -3.01 6.42 -10.74
C PRO A 118 -3.87 7.15 -9.70
N ARG A 119 -3.96 8.48 -9.81
CA ARG A 119 -4.89 9.37 -9.06
C ARG A 119 -6.34 8.85 -8.93
N ARG A 120 -6.68 7.79 -9.67
CA ARG A 120 -7.97 7.16 -9.86
C ARG A 120 -8.18 5.81 -9.17
N TYR A 121 -7.19 5.25 -8.46
CA TYR A 121 -7.54 4.33 -7.35
C TYR A 121 -8.03 5.18 -6.17
N GLN A 122 -9.14 5.88 -6.40
CA GLN A 122 -10.11 6.15 -5.35
C GLN A 122 -10.37 4.79 -4.72
N MET A 123 -10.04 4.65 -3.43
CA MET A 123 -10.44 3.55 -2.55
C MET A 123 -11.69 2.89 -3.13
N CYS A 124 -11.58 1.63 -3.53
CA CYS A 124 -12.69 0.89 -4.10
C CYS A 124 -13.94 1.13 -3.23
N LYS A 125 -14.89 1.88 -3.78
CA LYS A 125 -16.27 1.90 -3.28
C LYS A 125 -16.90 0.55 -3.60
#